data_AF-A0AAW1KLC8-F1
#
_entry.id   AF-A0AAW1KLC8-F1
#
_cell.length_a   1.000
_cell.length_b   1.000
_cell.length_c   1.000
_cell.angle_alpha   90.00
_cell.angle_beta   90.00
_cell.angle_gamma   90.00
#
_symmetry.space_group_name_H-M   'P 1'
#
loop_
_entity.id
_entity.type
_entity.pdbx_description
1 polymer ?
#
loop_
_entity_poly.entity_id
_entity_poly.type
_entity_poly.pdbx_seq_one_letter_code
_entity_poly.pdbx_strand_id
1 'polypeptide(L)'
;MVLEGESLDDPQMIVNEFGRYFGSLFTQPSFAPNHQNHNNVNICLNITEFSEDEIVKSIIRLKDSCSSGHDQILVFFIKDCNRVLAYPLAKLFKLALSTSSFPDV
;
A
#
# COMPACT_ATOMS: atom_id res chain seq x y z
N MET A 1 -5.92 16.82 -0.74
CA MET A 1 -4.78 16.12 -1.41
C MET A 1 -4.55 16.84 -2.73
N VAL A 2 -3.30 17.09 -3.16
CA VAL A 2 -3.06 17.75 -4.46
C VAL A 2 -2.52 16.73 -5.44
N LEU A 3 -3.18 16.58 -6.59
CA LEU A 3 -2.76 15.69 -7.67
C LEU A 3 -2.70 16.51 -8.96
N GLU A 4 -1.57 16.50 -9.66
CA GLU A 4 -1.37 17.24 -10.93
C GLU A 4 -1.70 18.75 -10.88
N GLY A 5 -1.65 19.36 -9.69
CA GLY A 5 -1.94 20.77 -9.48
C GLY A 5 -3.40 21.08 -9.13
N GLU A 6 -4.29 20.08 -9.08
CA GLU A 6 -5.67 20.24 -8.64
C GLU A 6 -5.85 19.78 -7.18
N SER A 7 -6.65 20.53 -6.42
CA SER A 7 -7.03 20.14 -5.06
C SER A 7 -8.18 19.13 -5.11
N LEU A 8 -7.92 17.92 -4.61
CA LEU A 8 -8.93 16.92 -4.28
C LEU A 8 -9.38 17.18 -2.84
N ASP A 9 -10.60 17.72 -2.71
CA ASP A 9 -11.21 18.10 -1.43
C ASP A 9 -12.37 17.18 -1.04
N ASP A 10 -12.94 16.44 -1.99
CA ASP A 10 -13.99 15.45 -1.72
C ASP A 10 -13.39 14.15 -1.14
N PRO A 11 -13.85 13.70 0.05
CA PRO A 11 -13.32 12.49 0.68
C PRO A 11 -13.42 11.23 -0.18
N GLN A 12 -14.50 11.06 -0.95
CA GLN A 12 -14.67 9.89 -1.80
C GLN A 12 -13.68 9.90 -2.97
N MET A 13 -13.47 11.05 -3.61
CA MET A 13 -12.45 11.21 -4.64
C MET A 13 -11.06 10.98 -4.09
N ILE A 14 -10.74 11.47 -2.89
CA ILE A 14 -9.44 11.23 -2.24
C ILE A 14 -9.19 9.72 -2.05
N VAL A 15 -10.15 8.98 -1.51
CA VAL A 15 -10.01 7.53 -1.28
C VAL A 15 -9.89 6.77 -2.61
N ASN A 16 -10.70 7.13 -3.60
CA ASN A 16 -10.65 6.50 -4.92
C ASN A 16 -9.29 6.72 -5.60
N GLU A 17 -8.77 7.95 -5.57
CA GLU A 17 -7.47 8.28 -6.16
C GLU A 17 -6.31 7.63 -5.41
N PHE A 18 -6.38 7.55 -4.08
CA PHE A 18 -5.42 6.80 -3.28
C PHE A 18 -5.38 5.33 -3.72
N GLY A 19 -6.54 4.68 -3.81
CA GLY A 19 -6.66 3.30 -4.27
C GLY A 19 -6.15 3.09 -5.70
N ARG A 20 -6.49 4.02 -6.61
CA ARG A 20 -6.03 4.01 -8.01
C ARG A 20 -4.51 4.12 -8.10
N TYR A 21 -3.91 5.09 -7.40
CA TYR A 21 -2.47 5.33 -7.42
C TYR A 21 -1.70 4.12 -6.89
N PHE A 22 -1.96 3.68 -5.65
CA PHE A 22 -1.22 2.55 -5.07
C PHE A 22 -1.51 1.24 -5.80
N GLY A 23 -2.74 1.04 -6.27
CA GLY A 23 -3.10 -0.12 -7.12
C GLY A 23 -2.32 -0.16 -8.43
N SER A 24 -1.93 0.99 -8.98
CA SER A 24 -1.13 1.07 -10.21
C SER A 24 0.33 0.64 -10.02
N LEU A 25 0.85 0.64 -8.79
CA LEU A 25 2.25 0.27 -8.47
C LEU A 25 2.49 -1.24 -8.49
N PHE A 26 1.42 -2.03 -8.37
CA PHE A 26 1.51 -3.49 -8.36
C PHE A 26 1.12 -4.08 -9.71
N THR A 27 1.73 -5.21 -10.04
CA THR A 27 1.20 -6.10 -11.07
C THR A 27 -0.14 -6.64 -10.57
N GLN A 28 -1.21 -6.35 -11.32
CA GLN A 28 -2.53 -6.86 -10.99
C GLN A 28 -2.59 -8.35 -11.33
N PRO A 29 -3.08 -9.22 -10.43
CA PRO A 29 -3.56 -10.52 -10.85
C PRO A 29 -4.73 -10.32 -11.82
N SER A 30 -4.87 -11.20 -12.81
CA SER A 30 -5.85 -11.13 -13.91
C SER A 30 -7.33 -11.18 -13.49
N PHE A 31 -7.65 -11.04 -12.21
CA PHE A 31 -9.00 -11.14 -11.69
C PHE A 31 -9.63 -9.75 -11.63
N ALA A 32 -10.75 -9.61 -12.36
CA ALA A 32 -11.59 -8.43 -12.33
C ALA A 32 -12.02 -8.12 -10.88
N PRO A 33 -12.02 -6.85 -10.46
CA PRO A 33 -12.51 -6.48 -9.14
C PRO A 33 -14.00 -6.84 -9.08
N ASN A 34 -14.36 -7.76 -8.19
CA ASN A 34 -15.75 -7.86 -7.75
C ASN A 34 -16.08 -6.53 -7.08
N HIS A 35 -16.83 -5.67 -7.77
CA HIS A 35 -17.46 -4.50 -7.18
C HIS A 35 -18.51 -4.98 -6.17
N GLN A 36 -18.06 -5.40 -4.99
CA GLN A 36 -18.95 -5.58 -3.86
C GLN A 36 -19.34 -4.18 -3.40
N ASN A 37 -20.61 -3.83 -3.61
CA ASN A 37 -21.23 -2.65 -3.03
C ASN A 37 -21.09 -2.71 -1.51
N HIS A 38 -20.03 -2.09 -0.98
CA HIS A 38 -19.89 -1.89 0.45
C HIS A 38 -20.80 -0.73 0.84
N ASN A 39 -22.04 -1.07 1.18
CA ASN A 39 -22.87 -0.22 2.04
C ASN A 39 -22.05 0.12 3.29
N ASN A 40 -22.21 1.34 3.81
CA ASN A 40 -21.57 1.91 5.00
C ASN A 40 -21.59 0.99 6.24
N VAL A 41 -20.76 -0.05 6.23
CA VAL A 41 -20.42 -0.81 7.41
C VAL A 41 -19.34 0.00 8.11
N ASN A 42 -19.54 0.26 9.39
CA ASN A 42 -18.54 0.79 10.30
C ASN A 42 -17.42 -0.27 10.41
N ILE A 43 -16.59 -0.39 9.38
CA ILE A 43 -15.50 -1.36 9.31
C ILE A 43 -14.41 -0.82 10.23
N CYS A 44 -14.43 -1.28 11.47
CA CYS A 44 -13.22 -1.30 12.26
C CYS A 44 -12.27 -2.26 11.53
N LEU A 45 -11.27 -1.72 10.82
CA LEU A 45 -10.23 -2.48 10.13
C LEU A 45 -9.44 -3.27 11.17
N ASN A 46 -9.94 -4.45 11.52
CA ASN A 46 -9.26 -5.36 12.44
C ASN A 46 -8.20 -6.15 11.66
N ILE A 47 -7.15 -5.45 11.23
CA ILE A 47 -5.99 -6.05 10.58
C ILE A 47 -5.12 -6.62 11.70
N THR A 48 -5.38 -7.88 12.06
CA THR A 48 -4.79 -8.48 13.26
C THR A 48 -3.32 -8.85 13.08
N GLU A 49 -2.93 -9.36 11.91
CA GLU A 49 -1.54 -9.78 11.64
C GLU A 49 -1.18 -9.70 10.15
N PHE A 50 0.08 -9.34 9.87
CA PHE A 50 0.73 -9.55 8.57
C PHE A 50 1.79 -10.62 8.76
N SER A 51 1.74 -11.67 7.94
CA SER A 51 2.84 -12.62 7.86
C SER A 51 3.98 -12.08 7.01
N GLU A 52 5.22 -12.46 7.32
CA GLU A 52 6.38 -12.13 6.49
C GLU A 52 6.19 -12.62 5.04
N ASP A 53 5.54 -13.77 4.85
CA ASP A 53 5.22 -14.32 3.53
C ASP A 53 4.28 -13.42 2.72
N GLU A 54 3.29 -12.78 3.35
CA GLU A 54 2.42 -11.81 2.69
C GLU A 54 3.18 -10.55 2.28
N ILE A 55 4.12 -10.10 3.10
CA ILE A 55 5.00 -8.98 2.76
C ILE A 55 5.88 -9.34 1.56
N VAL A 56 6.52 -10.52 1.58
CA VAL A 56 7.36 -11.01 0.47
C VAL A 56 6.54 -11.09 -0.82
N LYS A 57 5.35 -11.71 -0.77
CA LYS A 57 4.44 -11.79 -1.94
C LYS A 57 4.07 -10.41 -2.46
N SER A 58 3.85 -9.44 -1.58
CA SER A 58 3.51 -8.06 -1.95
C SER A 58 4.70 -7.34 -2.62
N ILE A 59 5.91 -7.48 -2.07
CA ILE A 59 7.13 -6.90 -2.65
C ILE A 59 7.40 -7.45 -4.06
N ILE A 60 7.26 -8.76 -4.27
CA ILE A 60 7.47 -9.39 -5.58
C ILE A 60 6.52 -8.82 -6.63
N ARG A 61 5.30 -8.45 -6.22
CA ARG A 61 4.27 -7.88 -7.11
C ARG A 61 4.50 -6.40 -7.46
N LEU A 62 5.46 -5.71 -6.87
CA LEU A 62 5.78 -4.35 -7.28
C LEU A 62 6.20 -4.32 -8.76
N LYS A 63 5.76 -3.33 -9.53
CA LYS A 63 6.20 -3.16 -10.92
C LYS A 63 7.65 -2.66 -10.95
N ASP A 64 8.46 -3.21 -11.86
CA ASP A 64 9.85 -2.79 -12.04
C ASP A 64 9.98 -1.34 -12.53
N SER A 65 8.95 -0.85 -13.21
CA SER A 65 8.86 0.54 -13.70
C SER A 65 8.55 1.56 -12.62
N CYS A 66 8.30 1.14 -11.37
CA CYS A 66 8.11 2.08 -10.28
C CYS A 66 9.47 2.74 -9.98
N SER A 67 9.54 4.05 -10.22
CA SER A 67 10.68 4.86 -9.85
C SER A 67 10.90 4.81 -8.34
N SER A 68 12.12 5.08 -7.92
CA SER A 68 12.40 5.34 -6.51
C SER A 68 11.48 6.43 -5.97
N GLY A 69 11.04 6.26 -4.72
CA GLY A 69 10.28 7.27 -4.01
C GLY A 69 11.17 8.47 -3.63
N HIS A 70 10.74 9.23 -2.62
CA HIS A 70 11.54 10.34 -2.11
C HIS A 70 12.92 9.90 -1.58
N ASP A 71 13.01 8.65 -1.13
CA ASP A 71 14.21 8.01 -0.58
C ASP A 71 15.26 7.58 -1.62
N GLN A 72 14.95 7.70 -2.92
CA GLN A 72 15.81 7.25 -4.01
C GLN A 72 16.14 5.75 -4.02
N ILE A 73 15.41 4.91 -3.27
CA ILE A 73 15.60 3.46 -3.26
C ILE A 73 14.89 2.85 -4.46
N LEU A 74 15.66 2.21 -5.34
CA LEU A 74 15.11 1.54 -6.52
C LEU A 74 14.35 0.27 -6.14
N VAL A 75 13.24 -0.01 -6.82
CA VAL A 75 12.38 -1.16 -6.53
C VAL A 75 13.11 -2.49 -6.64
N PHE A 76 14.12 -2.60 -7.51
CA PHE A 76 14.90 -3.84 -7.61
C PHE A 76 15.64 -4.17 -6.30
N PHE A 77 16.15 -3.17 -5.56
CA PHE A 77 16.79 -3.41 -4.27
C PHE A 77 15.79 -3.92 -3.23
N ILE A 78 14.58 -3.37 -3.21
CA ILE A 78 13.50 -3.82 -2.32
C ILE A 78 13.14 -5.27 -2.65
N LYS A 79 13.08 -5.62 -3.94
CA LYS A 79 12.84 -6.99 -4.40
C LYS A 79 13.96 -7.94 -4.01
N ASP A 80 15.23 -7.57 -4.20
CA ASP A 80 16.37 -8.42 -3.84
C ASP A 80 16.45 -8.63 -2.33
N CYS A 81 16.13 -7.60 -1.55
CA CYS A 81 16.14 -7.64 -0.09
C CYS A 81 14.82 -8.13 0.53
N ASN A 82 13.87 -8.67 -0.26
CA ASN A 82 12.51 -8.93 0.21
C ASN A 82 12.44 -9.75 1.50
N ARG A 83 13.29 -10.78 1.66
CA ARG A 83 13.30 -11.65 2.84
C ARG A 83 13.83 -10.95 4.08
N VAL A 84 14.84 -10.09 3.91
CA VAL A 84 15.44 -9.32 5.01
C VAL A 84 14.51 -8.19 5.43
N LEU A 85 13.78 -7.60 4.48
CA LEU A 85 12.82 -6.52 4.72
C LEU A 85 11.47 -7.02 5.25
N ALA A 86 11.13 -8.29 5.06
CA ALA A 86 9.81 -8.83 5.41
C ALA A 86 9.45 -8.62 6.89
N TYR A 87 10.34 -9.04 7.80
CA TYR A 87 10.14 -8.86 9.24
C TYR A 87 10.01 -7.40 9.68
N PRO A 88 10.96 -6.48 9.38
CA PRO A 88 10.84 -5.09 9.81
C PRO A 88 9.62 -4.38 9.21
N LEU A 89 9.27 -4.66 7.95
CA LEU A 89 8.08 -4.07 7.33
C LEU A 89 6.77 -4.59 7.95
N ALA A 90 6.67 -5.90 8.23
CA ALA A 90 5.51 -6.45 8.92
C ALA A 90 5.30 -5.80 10.29
N LYS A 91 6.39 -5.63 11.06
CA LYS A 91 6.35 -4.93 12.35
C LYS A 91 5.94 -3.46 12.21
N LEU A 92 6.49 -2.77 11.22
CA LEU A 92 6.21 -1.35 10.98
C LEU A 92 4.74 -1.14 10.64
N PHE A 93 4.19 -1.95 9.72
CA PHE A 93 2.79 -1.84 9.33
C PHE A 93 1.84 -2.19 10.47
N LYS A 94 2.16 -3.25 11.24
CA LYS A 94 1.41 -3.58 12.45
C LYS A 94 1.40 -2.43 13.45
N LEU A 95 2.56 -1.82 13.69
CA LEU A 95 2.68 -0.69 14.61
C LEU A 95 1.85 0.50 14.12
N ALA A 96 1.98 0.86 12.84
CA ALA A 96 1.28 2.00 12.27
C ALA A 96 -0.25 1.86 12.34
N LEU A 97 -0.76 0.66 12.03
CA LEU A 97 -2.20 0.37 12.13
C LEU A 97 -2.68 0.35 13.59
N SER A 98 -1.91 -0.27 14.49
CA SER A 98 -2.30 -0.37 15.91
C SER A 98 -2.32 0.98 16.63
N THR A 99 -1.48 1.92 16.19
CA THR A 99 -1.33 3.25 16.79
C THR A 99 -2.10 4.33 16.03
N SER A 100 -2.64 4.01 14.85
CA SER A 100 -3.20 4.99 13.91
C SER A 100 -2.24 6.14 13.61
N SER A 101 -0.93 5.86 13.63
CA SER A 101 0.12 6.86 13.45
C SER A 101 1.18 6.31 12.49
N PHE A 102 1.68 7.17 11.60
CA PHE A 102 2.82 6.82 10.75
C PHE A 102 4.13 7.12 11.48
N PRO A 103 5.24 6.45 11.11
CA PRO A 103 6.56 6.81 11.62
C PRO A 103 6.85 8.28 11.35
N ASP A 104 7.39 8.96 12.35
CA ASP A 104 7.94 10.30 12.16
C ASP A 104 9.14 10.23 11.20
N VAL A 105 9.30 11.29 10.38
CA VAL A 105 10.37 11.41 9.38
C VAL A 105 11.67 11.86 10.02
#